data_AF-A0A094IG16-F1
#
_entry.id   AF-A0A094IG16-F1
#
_cell.length_a   1.000
_cell.length_b   1.000
_cell.length_c   1.000
_cell.angle_alpha   90.00
_cell.angle_beta   90.00
_cell.angle_gamma   90.00
#
_symmetry.space_group_name_H-M   'P 1'
#
loop_
_entity.id
_entity.type
_entity.pdbx_description
1 polymer ?
#
loop_
_entity_poly.entity_id
_entity_poly.type
_entity_poly.pdbx_seq_one_letter_code
_entity_poly.pdbx_strand_id
1 'polypeptide(L)'
;MTGSDNVSIGALSGTHITTGHDNVFIGNNAGTNNTTGFNNIIVGDNTGYNVTSGDNNIFAGYQSGYENTTGSNNIFVGESAGDNVTTGSNLICVGKNAQPSAVDATHQMIIGDAVDVISVGLGGNDNPQYELDVIGDINFTGSTYKSGTELTPIVASDTEPVDTSIFWIDTSS
;
A
#
# COMPACT_ATOMS: atom_id res chain seq x y z
N MET A 1 -11.91 -2.72 -30.58
CA MET A 1 -11.05 -1.89 -29.73
C MET A 1 -11.14 -0.46 -30.25
N THR A 2 -11.65 0.48 -29.43
CA THR A 2 -11.66 1.93 -29.73
C THR A 2 -10.78 2.72 -28.75
N GLY A 3 -10.17 2.06 -27.78
CA GLY A 3 -9.13 2.64 -26.93
C GLY A 3 -7.87 3.01 -27.74
N SER A 4 -7.24 4.11 -27.37
CA SER A 4 -5.98 4.58 -27.97
C SER A 4 -4.83 4.46 -26.97
N ASP A 5 -3.60 4.51 -27.47
CA ASP A 5 -2.39 4.73 -26.65
C ASP A 5 -2.12 3.66 -25.57
N ASN A 6 -2.59 2.43 -25.81
CA ASN A 6 -2.33 1.28 -24.94
C ASN A 6 -1.12 0.47 -25.43
N VAL A 7 -0.32 -0.03 -24.49
CA VAL A 7 0.76 -1.00 -24.75
C VAL A 7 0.39 -2.32 -24.10
N SER A 8 0.29 -3.41 -24.89
CA SER A 8 0.01 -4.76 -24.39
C SER A 8 1.07 -5.76 -24.86
N ILE A 9 1.74 -6.42 -23.92
CA ILE A 9 2.78 -7.41 -24.20
C ILE A 9 2.51 -8.68 -23.38
N GLY A 10 2.30 -9.81 -24.06
CA GLY A 10 2.00 -11.09 -23.42
C GLY A 10 0.70 -11.70 -23.92
N ALA A 11 0.49 -12.98 -23.65
CA ALA A 11 -0.73 -13.65 -24.07
C ALA A 11 -1.94 -13.10 -23.29
N LEU A 12 -3.02 -12.77 -24.02
CA LEU A 12 -4.28 -12.24 -23.49
C LEU A 12 -4.23 -10.87 -22.78
N SER A 13 -3.05 -10.25 -22.70
CA SER A 13 -2.85 -8.94 -22.10
C SER A 13 -3.70 -7.85 -22.77
N GLY A 14 -4.51 -7.14 -21.97
CA GLY A 14 -5.35 -6.03 -22.43
C GLY A 14 -6.35 -6.34 -23.55
N THR A 15 -6.78 -7.60 -23.70
CA THR A 15 -7.58 -8.03 -24.85
C THR A 15 -9.03 -7.53 -24.87
N HIS A 16 -9.59 -7.14 -23.73
CA HIS A 16 -10.99 -6.67 -23.63
C HIS A 16 -11.16 -5.15 -23.67
N ILE A 17 -10.11 -4.37 -23.98
CA ILE A 17 -10.21 -2.90 -24.01
C ILE A 17 -11.23 -2.47 -25.07
N THR A 18 -12.28 -1.78 -24.60
CA THR A 18 -13.28 -1.15 -25.47
C THR A 18 -12.96 0.33 -25.68
N THR A 19 -12.93 1.13 -24.60
CA THR A 19 -12.73 2.60 -24.65
C THR A 19 -11.60 3.11 -23.74
N GLY A 20 -11.00 2.24 -22.91
CA GLY A 20 -9.84 2.58 -22.08
C GLY A 20 -8.63 3.02 -22.91
N HIS A 21 -7.84 3.96 -22.37
CA HIS A 21 -6.68 4.55 -23.03
C HIS A 21 -5.52 4.73 -22.05
N ASP A 22 -4.32 4.97 -22.59
CA ASP A 22 -3.10 5.24 -21.81
C ASP A 22 -2.73 4.14 -20.80
N ASN A 23 -3.04 2.88 -21.11
CA ASN A 23 -2.68 1.75 -20.25
C ASN A 23 -1.39 1.05 -20.72
N VAL A 24 -0.61 0.53 -19.77
CA VAL A 24 0.56 -0.32 -20.03
C VAL A 24 0.35 -1.68 -19.36
N PHE A 25 0.22 -2.72 -20.16
CA PHE A 25 0.00 -4.09 -19.73
C PHE A 25 1.13 -5.00 -20.20
N ILE A 26 1.82 -5.67 -19.28
CA ILE A 26 2.97 -6.53 -19.58
C ILE A 26 2.89 -7.82 -18.75
N GLY A 27 2.63 -8.95 -19.40
CA GLY A 27 2.55 -10.27 -18.78
C GLY A 27 1.41 -11.11 -19.37
N ASN A 28 1.41 -12.41 -19.10
CA ASN A 28 0.25 -13.24 -19.44
C ASN A 28 -0.94 -12.79 -18.58
N ASN A 29 -2.10 -12.60 -19.21
CA ASN A 29 -3.33 -12.18 -18.56
C ASN A 29 -3.30 -10.82 -17.83
N ALA A 30 -2.27 -9.99 -18.06
CA ALA A 30 -2.18 -8.67 -17.45
C ALA A 30 -3.32 -7.76 -17.95
N GLY A 31 -4.17 -7.29 -17.04
CA GLY A 31 -5.28 -6.39 -17.35
C GLY A 31 -6.33 -6.98 -18.32
N THR A 32 -6.47 -8.31 -18.40
CA THR A 32 -7.32 -8.98 -19.40
C THR A 32 -8.74 -8.44 -19.46
N ASN A 33 -9.40 -8.23 -18.32
CA ASN A 33 -10.80 -7.82 -18.27
C ASN A 33 -11.00 -6.30 -18.31
N ASN A 34 -9.95 -5.50 -18.55
CA ASN A 34 -10.09 -4.06 -18.59
C ASN A 34 -10.88 -3.65 -19.83
N THR A 35 -12.05 -3.02 -19.62
CA THR A 35 -12.95 -2.59 -20.68
C THR A 35 -12.90 -1.09 -20.93
N THR A 36 -12.89 -0.29 -19.86
CA THR A 36 -13.06 1.17 -19.93
C THR A 36 -12.05 1.95 -19.08
N GLY A 37 -11.26 1.27 -18.26
CA GLY A 37 -10.30 1.92 -17.36
C GLY A 37 -9.12 2.54 -18.12
N PHE A 38 -8.55 3.59 -17.56
CA PHE A 38 -7.46 4.35 -18.17
C PHE A 38 -6.32 4.66 -17.20
N ASN A 39 -5.15 5.00 -17.75
CA ASN A 39 -3.93 5.33 -17.00
C ASN A 39 -3.43 4.22 -16.05
N ASN A 40 -3.64 2.94 -16.37
CA ASN A 40 -3.18 1.83 -15.53
C ASN A 40 -1.82 1.29 -15.99
N ILE A 41 -0.93 1.01 -15.05
CA ILE A 41 0.32 0.26 -15.28
C ILE A 41 0.16 -1.09 -14.60
N ILE A 42 0.05 -2.17 -15.38
CA ILE A 42 -0.19 -3.53 -14.89
C ILE A 42 0.88 -4.48 -15.44
N VAL A 43 1.76 -4.96 -14.56
CA VAL A 43 2.95 -5.73 -14.95
C VAL A 43 3.08 -7.01 -14.13
N GLY A 44 3.08 -8.15 -14.81
CA GLY A 44 3.20 -9.48 -14.21
C GLY A 44 2.16 -10.47 -14.76
N ASP A 45 2.30 -11.73 -14.36
CA ASP A 45 1.36 -12.78 -14.72
C ASP A 45 0.09 -12.70 -13.87
N ASN A 46 -1.08 -12.70 -14.52
CA ASN A 46 -2.40 -12.54 -13.92
C ASN A 46 -2.59 -11.25 -13.07
N THR A 47 -1.71 -10.27 -13.22
CA THR A 47 -1.80 -8.99 -12.51
C THR A 47 -3.01 -8.19 -13.01
N GLY A 48 -3.79 -7.63 -12.09
CA GLY A 48 -4.98 -6.83 -12.43
C GLY A 48 -6.00 -7.54 -13.33
N TYR A 49 -6.10 -8.87 -13.24
CA TYR A 49 -6.90 -9.69 -14.16
C TYR A 49 -8.37 -9.26 -14.23
N ASN A 50 -9.00 -8.95 -13.09
CA ASN A 50 -10.41 -8.57 -12.99
C ASN A 50 -10.68 -7.06 -13.10
N VAL A 51 -9.66 -6.22 -13.37
CA VAL A 51 -9.87 -4.76 -13.51
C VAL A 51 -10.79 -4.53 -14.67
N THR A 52 -11.95 -3.89 -14.46
CA THR A 52 -12.95 -3.62 -15.51
C THR A 52 -12.98 -2.16 -15.93
N SER A 53 -12.94 -1.26 -14.95
CA SER A 53 -13.13 0.20 -15.10
C SER A 53 -12.38 1.02 -14.05
N GLY A 54 -11.46 0.40 -13.30
CA GLY A 54 -10.58 1.11 -12.38
C GLY A 54 -9.52 1.93 -13.11
N ASP A 55 -9.18 3.10 -12.56
CA ASP A 55 -8.28 4.07 -13.19
C ASP A 55 -7.08 4.40 -12.32
N ASN A 56 -5.99 4.84 -12.98
CA ASN A 56 -4.78 5.34 -12.33
C ASN A 56 -4.15 4.34 -11.33
N ASN A 57 -4.21 3.05 -11.63
CA ASN A 57 -3.61 2.01 -10.78
C ASN A 57 -2.20 1.64 -11.24
N ILE A 58 -1.32 1.33 -10.30
CA ILE A 58 0.01 0.74 -10.55
C ILE A 58 0.06 -0.62 -9.88
N PHE A 59 -0.06 -1.70 -10.66
CA PHE A 59 0.01 -3.08 -10.20
C PHE A 59 1.24 -3.78 -10.76
N ALA A 60 2.08 -4.34 -9.90
CA ALA A 60 3.32 -5.01 -10.31
C ALA A 60 3.61 -6.25 -9.47
N GLY A 61 3.64 -7.43 -10.10
CA GLY A 61 3.91 -8.72 -9.45
C GLY A 61 2.87 -9.78 -9.79
N TYR A 62 3.22 -11.05 -9.60
CA TYR A 62 2.32 -12.19 -9.84
C TYR A 62 1.02 -12.03 -9.03
N GLN A 63 -0.13 -12.04 -9.71
CA GLN A 63 -1.46 -11.87 -9.12
C GLN A 63 -1.68 -10.58 -8.28
N SER A 64 -0.84 -9.56 -8.41
CA SER A 64 -1.10 -8.29 -7.72
C SER A 64 -2.38 -7.62 -8.24
N GLY A 65 -3.25 -7.18 -7.32
CA GLY A 65 -4.54 -6.59 -7.65
C GLY A 65 -5.50 -7.50 -8.42
N TYR A 66 -5.36 -8.83 -8.31
CA TYR A 66 -6.09 -9.80 -9.12
C TYR A 66 -7.62 -9.60 -9.12
N GLU A 67 -8.24 -9.44 -7.94
CA GLU A 67 -9.70 -9.26 -7.79
C GLU A 67 -10.18 -7.81 -7.93
N ASN A 68 -9.29 -6.84 -8.19
CA ASN A 68 -9.71 -5.44 -8.28
C ASN A 68 -10.60 -5.25 -9.51
N THR A 69 -11.80 -4.71 -9.33
CA THR A 69 -12.78 -4.51 -10.41
C THR A 69 -12.92 -3.05 -10.83
N THR A 70 -13.18 -2.16 -9.86
CA THR A 70 -13.47 -0.72 -10.07
C THR A 70 -12.61 0.19 -9.19
N GLY A 71 -11.76 -0.39 -8.33
CA GLY A 71 -10.89 0.37 -7.45
C GLY A 71 -9.91 1.24 -8.23
N SER A 72 -9.64 2.44 -7.74
CA SER A 72 -8.81 3.43 -8.44
C SER A 72 -7.76 4.06 -7.54
N ASN A 73 -6.72 4.61 -8.17
CA ASN A 73 -5.60 5.27 -7.49
C ASN A 73 -4.87 4.35 -6.49
N ASN A 74 -4.73 3.08 -6.82
CA ASN A 74 -4.04 2.11 -5.98
C ASN A 74 -2.62 1.83 -6.49
N ILE A 75 -1.69 1.57 -5.57
CA ILE A 75 -0.34 1.09 -5.86
C ILE A 75 -0.18 -0.27 -5.19
N PHE A 76 -0.21 -1.35 -5.96
CA PHE A 76 0.03 -2.70 -5.47
C PHE A 76 1.30 -3.28 -6.09
N VAL A 77 2.29 -3.60 -5.25
CA VAL A 77 3.60 -4.06 -5.71
C VAL A 77 4.04 -5.25 -4.87
N GLY A 78 4.17 -6.42 -5.49
CA GLY A 78 4.52 -7.67 -4.82
C GLY A 78 3.67 -8.84 -5.29
N GLU A 79 4.12 -10.06 -5.03
CA GLU A 79 3.29 -11.27 -5.24
C GLU A 79 2.00 -11.16 -4.41
N SER A 80 0.84 -11.28 -5.03
CA SER A 80 -0.46 -11.21 -4.36
C SER A 80 -0.71 -9.94 -3.53
N ALA A 81 0.01 -8.83 -3.80
CA ALA A 81 -0.27 -7.56 -3.13
C ALA A 81 -1.66 -7.05 -3.52
N GLY A 82 -2.53 -6.81 -2.54
CA GLY A 82 -3.90 -6.34 -2.72
C GLY A 82 -4.78 -7.27 -3.58
N ASP A 83 -4.45 -8.55 -3.67
CA ASP A 83 -5.09 -9.48 -4.60
C ASP A 83 -6.57 -9.76 -4.31
N ASN A 84 -7.02 -9.55 -3.06
CA ASN A 84 -8.42 -9.69 -2.65
C ASN A 84 -9.22 -8.36 -2.68
N VAL A 85 -8.58 -7.24 -3.00
CA VAL A 85 -9.23 -5.93 -3.03
C VAL A 85 -10.16 -5.88 -4.22
N THR A 86 -11.45 -5.64 -4.00
CA THR A 86 -12.46 -5.65 -5.07
C THR A 86 -12.81 -4.25 -5.55
N THR A 87 -13.01 -3.30 -4.63
CA THR A 87 -13.42 -1.91 -4.93
C THR A 87 -12.61 -0.85 -4.15
N GLY A 88 -11.69 -1.28 -3.29
CA GLY A 88 -10.82 -0.38 -2.50
C GLY A 88 -10.04 0.61 -3.37
N SER A 89 -9.81 1.80 -2.83
CA SER A 89 -9.22 2.93 -3.56
C SER A 89 -8.30 3.77 -2.68
N ASN A 90 -7.33 4.45 -3.29
CA ASN A 90 -6.30 5.23 -2.56
C ASN A 90 -5.50 4.36 -1.57
N LEU A 91 -5.13 3.16 -2.00
CA LEU A 91 -4.34 2.22 -1.22
C LEU A 91 -2.90 2.12 -1.75
N ILE A 92 -1.95 1.92 -0.84
CA ILE A 92 -0.57 1.54 -1.19
C ILE A 92 -0.30 0.22 -0.48
N CYS A 93 -0.17 -0.87 -1.23
CA CYS A 93 0.19 -2.20 -0.72
C CYS A 93 1.50 -2.65 -1.38
N VAL A 94 2.61 -2.64 -0.65
CA VAL A 94 3.93 -2.97 -1.20
C VAL A 94 4.55 -4.12 -0.43
N GLY A 95 4.51 -5.33 -0.97
CA GLY A 95 5.06 -6.54 -0.36
C GLY A 95 4.30 -7.79 -0.78
N LYS A 96 4.91 -8.97 -0.57
CA LYS A 96 4.25 -10.24 -0.83
C LYS A 96 3.02 -10.36 0.09
N ASN A 97 1.83 -10.60 -0.44
CA ASN A 97 0.59 -10.66 0.32
C ASN A 97 0.28 -9.37 1.13
N ALA A 98 0.76 -8.19 0.73
CA ALA A 98 0.39 -6.95 1.40
C ALA A 98 -1.13 -6.70 1.25
N GLN A 99 -1.90 -6.75 2.34
CA GLN A 99 -3.36 -6.57 2.30
C GLN A 99 -3.84 -5.38 3.13
N PRO A 100 -4.82 -4.60 2.63
CA PRO A 100 -5.50 -3.60 3.43
C PRO A 100 -6.50 -4.25 4.41
N SER A 101 -7.03 -3.45 5.34
CA SER A 101 -7.92 -3.94 6.40
C SER A 101 -9.26 -4.52 5.91
N ALA A 102 -9.67 -4.22 4.67
CA ALA A 102 -10.90 -4.66 4.05
C ALA A 102 -10.81 -4.60 2.53
N VAL A 103 -11.64 -5.36 1.83
CA VAL A 103 -11.66 -5.44 0.35
C VAL A 103 -12.13 -4.14 -0.33
N ASP A 104 -12.77 -3.25 0.42
CA ASP A 104 -13.27 -1.92 0.05
C ASP A 104 -12.59 -0.79 0.84
N ALA A 105 -11.46 -1.09 1.50
CA ALA A 105 -10.73 -0.11 2.30
C ALA A 105 -10.28 1.10 1.46
N THR A 106 -10.09 2.23 2.14
CA THR A 106 -9.56 3.44 1.52
C THR A 106 -8.50 4.11 2.41
N HIS A 107 -7.58 4.83 1.78
CA HIS A 107 -6.59 5.69 2.44
C HIS A 107 -5.67 4.93 3.43
N GLN A 108 -5.14 3.79 3.00
CA GLN A 108 -4.18 3.00 3.79
C GLN A 108 -2.87 2.81 3.04
N MET A 109 -1.78 2.81 3.80
CA MET A 109 -0.46 2.43 3.33
C MET A 109 -0.01 1.20 4.13
N ILE A 110 0.19 0.09 3.44
CA ILE A 110 0.63 -1.20 3.93
C ILE A 110 1.91 -1.54 3.17
N ILE A 111 3.02 -1.65 3.87
CA ILE A 111 4.30 -2.03 3.27
C ILE A 111 4.77 -3.29 3.98
N GLY A 112 4.82 -4.39 3.22
CA GLY A 112 5.43 -5.71 3.43
C GLY A 112 4.45 -6.90 3.41
N ASP A 113 4.71 -8.00 4.15
CA ASP A 113 3.94 -9.27 4.11
C ASP A 113 2.86 -9.45 5.20
N ALA A 114 1.70 -10.00 4.83
CA ALA A 114 0.63 -10.39 5.75
C ALA A 114 1.02 -11.37 6.87
N VAL A 115 2.12 -12.11 6.76
CA VAL A 115 2.55 -13.09 7.80
C VAL A 115 3.62 -12.59 8.78
N ASP A 116 4.37 -11.53 8.47
CA ASP A 116 5.40 -11.02 9.37
C ASP A 116 5.13 -9.56 9.71
N VAL A 117 5.42 -9.15 10.95
CA VAL A 117 5.38 -7.73 11.33
C VAL A 117 6.39 -7.02 10.46
N ILE A 118 5.90 -6.26 9.50
CA ILE A 118 6.79 -5.56 8.61
C ILE A 118 7.35 -4.41 9.40
N SER A 119 8.62 -4.60 9.78
CA SER A 119 9.52 -3.49 9.97
C SER A 119 9.46 -2.69 8.67
N VAL A 120 8.82 -1.53 8.68
CA VAL A 120 8.99 -0.54 7.61
C VAL A 120 10.45 -0.12 7.69
N GLY A 121 11.36 -0.98 7.22
CA GLY A 121 12.76 -0.71 7.13
C GLY A 121 12.92 0.35 6.06
N LEU A 122 12.88 1.62 6.46
CA LEU A 122 13.53 2.69 5.72
C LEU A 122 15.07 2.51 5.87
N GLY A 123 15.59 1.36 5.44
CA GLY A 123 16.97 0.96 5.71
C GLY A 123 17.29 -0.40 5.11
N GLY A 124 18.01 -0.39 3.98
CA GLY A 124 18.88 -1.50 3.60
C GLY A 124 20.13 -1.53 4.48
N ASN A 125 21.01 -2.50 4.27
CA ASN A 125 22.25 -2.67 5.03
C ASN A 125 23.12 -1.37 5.04
N ASP A 126 23.01 -0.62 6.15
CA ASP A 126 23.83 0.52 6.67
C ASP A 126 23.58 1.92 6.04
N ASN A 127 23.54 3.07 6.73
CA ASN A 127 23.60 3.53 8.13
C ASN A 127 22.86 4.90 8.21
N PRO A 128 21.55 4.95 8.56
CA PRO A 128 20.76 6.19 8.46
C PRO A 128 21.11 7.27 9.50
N GLN A 129 20.86 8.55 9.16
CA GLN A 129 21.26 9.74 9.93
C GLN A 129 20.13 10.80 9.99
N TYR A 130 18.88 10.34 10.21
CA TYR A 130 17.60 11.10 10.38
C TYR A 130 16.94 11.58 9.06
N GLU A 131 15.63 11.80 8.88
CA GLU A 131 14.47 12.20 9.70
C GLU A 131 13.24 11.27 9.43
N LEU A 132 13.40 9.95 9.33
CA LEU A 132 13.19 9.07 10.50
C LEU A 132 13.63 7.63 10.15
N ASP A 133 14.47 7.03 11.01
CA ASP A 133 14.95 5.65 10.88
C ASP A 133 14.56 4.81 12.11
N VAL A 134 13.82 3.73 11.90
CA VAL A 134 13.34 2.82 12.96
C VAL A 134 13.62 1.38 12.56
N ILE A 135 14.54 0.77 13.30
CA ILE A 135 14.79 -0.67 13.32
C ILE A 135 14.28 -1.20 14.68
N GLY A 136 12.95 -1.12 14.81
CA GLY A 136 12.09 -1.58 15.92
C GLY A 136 12.18 -0.74 17.21
N ASP A 137 11.15 -0.55 18.03
CA ASP A 137 9.75 -0.84 17.87
C ASP A 137 8.98 0.47 18.10
N ILE A 138 8.20 0.81 17.08
CA ILE A 138 6.77 1.03 17.29
C ILE A 138 6.36 2.44 17.75
N ASN A 139 5.05 2.61 17.60
CA ASN A 139 4.13 3.24 18.56
C ASN A 139 3.68 4.63 18.06
N PHE A 140 2.47 5.15 18.31
CA PHE A 140 1.58 5.01 19.46
C PHE A 140 0.12 5.37 19.11
N THR A 141 -0.85 4.81 19.84
CA THR A 141 -2.25 5.26 19.86
C THR A 141 -2.54 6.31 20.95
N GLY A 142 -1.49 6.87 21.56
CA GLY A 142 -1.44 8.09 22.40
C GLY A 142 -0.70 9.25 21.70
N SER A 143 -0.57 10.43 22.33
CA SER A 143 -0.18 11.69 21.64
C SER A 143 1.31 11.83 21.28
N THR A 144 1.59 12.47 20.12
CA THR A 144 2.92 12.85 19.58
C THR A 144 3.15 14.37 19.59
N TYR A 145 4.41 14.85 19.71
CA TYR A 145 4.75 16.29 19.91
C TYR A 145 5.63 16.93 18.80
N LYS A 146 5.63 18.27 18.80
CA LYS A 146 5.91 19.18 17.68
C LYS A 146 7.05 20.17 18.00
N SER A 147 7.71 20.65 16.95
CA SER A 147 8.65 21.78 16.86
C SER A 147 8.67 22.72 18.08
N GLY A 148 9.74 22.63 18.89
CA GLY A 148 10.10 23.66 19.87
C GLY A 148 10.91 23.22 21.08
N THR A 149 10.72 22.01 21.62
CA THR A 149 11.48 21.47 22.76
C THR A 149 11.39 19.94 22.79
N GLU A 150 12.49 19.28 23.17
CA GLU A 150 12.57 17.82 23.33
C GLU A 150 11.63 17.32 24.44
N LEU A 151 10.96 16.20 24.19
CA LEU A 151 10.44 15.35 25.26
C LEU A 151 11.47 14.27 25.55
N THR A 152 11.82 14.12 26.83
CA THR A 152 12.60 12.99 27.32
C THR A 152 11.73 11.73 27.40
N PRO A 153 12.16 10.59 26.81
CA PRO A 153 11.49 9.29 26.97
C PRO A 153 11.56 8.79 28.42
N ILE A 154 10.44 8.33 29.00
CA ILE A 154 10.40 7.68 30.34
C ILE A 154 11.06 6.29 30.27
N VAL A 155 12.01 6.03 31.18
CA VAL A 155 12.49 4.69 31.53
C VAL A 155 11.81 4.27 32.83
N ALA A 156 11.19 3.08 32.86
CA ALA A 156 10.34 2.60 33.97
C ALA A 156 11.05 2.35 35.33
N SER A 157 12.34 2.67 35.44
CA SER A 157 13.15 2.44 36.64
C SER A 157 13.63 3.72 37.32
N ASP A 158 13.23 4.91 36.84
CA ASP A 158 13.65 6.16 37.47
C ASP A 158 12.86 6.39 38.76
N THR A 159 13.57 6.40 39.89
CA THR A 159 13.01 6.51 41.24
C THR A 159 12.79 7.96 41.68
N GLU A 160 13.07 8.93 40.83
CA GLU A 160 12.93 10.34 41.18
C GLU A 160 11.48 10.84 41.06
N PRO A 161 11.04 11.77 41.93
CA PRO A 161 9.65 12.12 42.10
C PRO A 161 9.11 12.86 40.86
N VAL A 162 8.03 12.33 40.30
CA VAL A 162 7.43 12.76 39.02
C VAL A 162 6.83 14.17 39.15
N ASP A 163 7.24 15.09 38.27
CA ASP A 163 6.65 16.43 38.13
C ASP A 163 5.26 16.34 37.49
N THR A 164 4.27 16.88 38.18
CA THR A 164 2.83 16.78 37.89
C THR A 164 2.32 17.81 36.87
N SER A 165 3.22 18.57 36.24
CA SER A 165 2.88 19.61 35.27
C SER A 165 2.81 19.14 33.80
N ILE A 166 3.24 17.91 33.46
CA ILE A 166 3.14 17.32 32.11
C ILE A 166 2.12 16.16 32.12
N PHE A 167 0.87 16.58 31.93
CA PHE A 167 -0.29 15.86 31.43
C PHE A 167 -0.50 14.39 31.90
N TRP A 168 -1.32 14.31 32.94
CA TRP A 168 -1.83 13.17 33.69
C TRP A 168 -2.45 12.01 32.88
N ILE A 169 -2.39 10.81 33.49
CA ILE A 169 -3.41 9.77 33.33
C ILE A 169 -4.35 9.87 34.53
N ASP A 170 -5.66 9.99 34.27
CA ASP A 170 -6.74 9.91 35.25
C ASP A 170 -6.79 8.49 35.87
N THR A 171 -6.76 8.40 37.20
CA THR A 171 -6.83 7.15 37.95
C THR A 171 -8.17 6.94 38.64
N SER A 172 -9.29 7.48 38.15
CA SER A 172 -10.60 7.17 38.75
C SER A 172 -10.93 5.68 38.60
N SER A 173 -11.21 5.07 39.76
CA SER A 173 -11.33 3.64 40.09
C SER A 173 -12.39 2.84 39.32
#